data_AF-A0A0K8UYG5-F1
#
_entry.id   AF-A0A0K8UYG5-F1
#
_cell.length_a   1.000
_cell.length_b   1.000
_cell.length_c   1.000
_cell.angle_alpha   90.00
_cell.angle_beta   90.00
_cell.angle_gamma   90.00
#
_symmetry.space_group_name_H-M   'P 1'
#
loop_
_entity.id
_entity.type
_entity.pdbx_description
1 polymer ?
#
loop_
_entity_poly.entity_id
_entity_poly.type
_entity_poly.pdbx_seq_one_letter_code
_entity_poly.pdbx_strand_id
1 'polypeptide(L)'
;MCKRGFEQFLLSCGLTLLLVSCILAAASERPCPIAYRCADVEEVVWSTDGSKCFVWRNGCHLKNENCQRLNSKREELREVTKEECQEMCVDACIEIYRPICAEYNGVRRTFSNSCALEAHICRSGETYNLFGHAECGTN
;
A
#
# COMPACT_ATOMS: atom_id res chain seq x y z
N MET A 1 60.62 -19.31 -13.16
CA MET A 1 59.39 -19.44 -12.35
C MET A 1 58.48 -18.21 -12.50
N CYS A 2 57.97 -17.93 -13.71
CA CYS A 2 57.15 -16.72 -13.95
C CYS A 2 56.01 -16.96 -14.95
N LYS A 3 55.39 -18.15 -14.93
CA LYS A 3 54.16 -18.43 -15.70
C LYS A 3 52.92 -18.63 -14.81
N ARG A 4 53.10 -18.98 -13.54
CA ARG A 4 52.01 -19.10 -12.55
C ARG A 4 51.46 -17.77 -12.06
N GLY A 5 52.26 -16.70 -12.09
CA GLY A 5 51.83 -15.37 -11.63
C GLY A 5 50.89 -14.66 -12.59
N PHE A 6 51.02 -14.87 -13.91
CA PHE A 6 50.20 -14.19 -14.91
C PHE A 6 48.77 -14.78 -14.99
N GLU A 7 48.63 -16.11 -14.90
CA GLU A 7 47.31 -16.75 -14.86
C GLU A 7 46.55 -16.47 -13.56
N GLN A 8 47.24 -16.41 -12.43
CA GLN A 8 46.64 -16.09 -11.13
C GLN A 8 46.22 -14.61 -11.05
N PHE A 9 46.88 -13.72 -11.78
CA PHE A 9 46.50 -12.30 -11.93
C PHE A 9 45.26 -12.12 -12.84
N LEU A 10 45.13 -12.92 -13.89
CA LEU A 10 43.97 -12.87 -14.80
C LEU A 10 42.71 -13.46 -14.13
N LEU A 11 42.87 -14.52 -13.33
CA LEU A 11 41.79 -15.10 -12.52
C LEU A 11 41.29 -14.15 -11.41
N SER A 12 42.19 -13.43 -10.72
CA SER A 12 41.80 -12.47 -9.69
C SER A 12 41.14 -11.22 -10.26
N CYS A 13 41.61 -10.73 -11.42
CA CYS A 13 41.05 -9.55 -12.09
C CYS A 13 39.68 -9.85 -12.74
N GLY A 14 39.48 -11.06 -13.27
CA GLY A 14 38.19 -11.50 -13.79
C GLY A 14 37.12 -11.64 -12.70
N LEU A 15 37.50 -12.13 -11.51
CA LEU A 15 36.59 -12.27 -10.38
C LEU A 15 36.16 -10.91 -9.80
N THR A 16 37.09 -9.94 -9.71
CA THR A 16 36.76 -8.59 -9.22
C THR A 16 35.91 -7.81 -10.21
N LEU A 17 36.15 -7.92 -11.53
CA LEU A 17 35.33 -7.27 -12.55
C LEU A 17 33.89 -7.82 -12.59
N LEU A 18 33.70 -9.13 -12.39
CA LEU A 18 32.36 -9.74 -12.25
C LEU A 18 31.64 -9.29 -10.98
N LEU A 19 32.36 -9.15 -9.86
CA LEU A 19 31.77 -8.62 -8.62
C LEU A 19 31.38 -7.14 -8.76
N VAL A 20 32.21 -6.33 -9.43
CA VAL A 20 31.91 -4.91 -9.69
C VAL A 20 30.74 -4.73 -10.65
N SER A 21 30.58 -5.60 -11.67
CA SER A 21 29.41 -5.55 -12.55
C SER A 21 28.13 -5.97 -11.83
N CYS A 22 28.20 -6.96 -10.93
CA CYS A 22 27.08 -7.33 -10.05
C CYS A 22 26.67 -6.18 -9.12
N ILE A 23 27.64 -5.39 -8.61
CA ILE A 23 27.35 -4.24 -7.73
C ILE A 23 26.70 -3.09 -8.53
N LEU A 24 27.12 -2.85 -9.78
CA LEU A 24 26.53 -1.80 -10.63
C LEU A 24 25.13 -2.15 -11.16
N ALA A 25 24.81 -3.43 -11.31
CA ALA A 25 23.47 -3.87 -11.70
C ALA A 25 22.42 -3.70 -10.58
N ALA A 26 22.85 -3.47 -9.33
CA ALA A 26 21.99 -3.56 -8.15
C ALA A 26 21.26 -2.26 -7.73
N ALA A 27 21.39 -1.14 -8.44
CA ALA A 27 20.78 0.11 -7.96
C ALA A 27 20.34 1.08 -9.08
N SER A 28 19.19 0.80 -9.68
CA SER A 28 18.34 1.85 -10.25
C SER A 28 16.86 1.47 -10.09
N GLU A 29 16.43 1.25 -8.85
CA GLU A 29 15.01 1.37 -8.52
C GLU A 29 14.66 2.85 -8.65
N ARG A 30 14.16 3.28 -9.81
CA ARG A 30 13.64 4.64 -9.94
C ARG A 30 12.47 4.76 -8.96
N PRO A 31 12.52 5.70 -7.99
CA PRO A 31 11.42 5.88 -7.07
C PRO A 31 10.16 6.21 -7.87
N CYS A 32 9.06 5.53 -7.54
CA CYS A 32 7.79 5.79 -8.16
C CYS A 32 7.35 7.22 -7.81
N PRO A 33 7.02 8.07 -8.80
CA PRO A 33 6.58 9.43 -8.52
C PRO A 33 5.18 9.39 -7.91
N ILE A 34 5.07 9.61 -6.59
CA ILE A 34 3.80 9.83 -5.89
C ILE A 34 3.23 11.16 -6.40
N ALA A 35 2.58 11.14 -7.55
CA ALA A 35 2.23 12.34 -8.31
C ALA A 35 0.80 12.34 -8.87
N TYR A 36 0.02 11.28 -8.69
CA TYR A 36 -1.33 11.26 -9.23
C TYR A 36 -2.25 12.14 -8.36
N ARG A 37 -2.65 13.30 -8.89
CA ARG A 37 -3.86 13.97 -8.44
C ARG A 37 -5.05 13.14 -8.92
N CYS A 38 -5.72 12.47 -8.00
CA CYS A 38 -6.88 11.65 -8.32
C CYS A 38 -8.13 12.52 -8.44
N ALA A 39 -8.96 12.21 -9.43
CA ALA A 39 -10.27 12.83 -9.55
C ALA A 39 -11.19 12.36 -8.42
N ASP A 40 -12.13 13.23 -8.04
CA ASP A 40 -13.17 12.96 -7.07
C ASP A 40 -14.33 12.20 -7.76
N VAL A 41 -14.04 10.97 -8.20
CA VAL A 41 -15.00 10.08 -8.87
C VAL A 41 -15.08 8.78 -8.08
N GLU A 42 -16.30 8.32 -7.85
CA GLU A 42 -16.59 7.10 -7.12
C GLU A 42 -16.73 5.90 -8.07
N GLU A 43 -15.60 5.23 -8.28
CA GLU A 43 -15.45 4.02 -9.08
C GLU A 43 -14.74 2.98 -8.20
N VAL A 44 -15.44 2.55 -7.13
CA VAL A 44 -14.83 1.79 -6.03
C VAL A 44 -14.10 0.56 -6.54
N VAL A 45 -12.82 0.43 -6.17
CA VAL A 45 -12.00 -0.76 -6.43
C VAL A 45 -11.57 -1.40 -5.13
N TRP A 46 -11.44 -2.72 -5.17
CA TRP A 46 -11.12 -3.56 -4.02
C TRP A 46 -9.74 -4.18 -4.24
N SER A 47 -8.92 -4.25 -3.19
CA SER A 47 -7.60 -4.86 -3.28
C SER A 47 -7.24 -5.63 -2.01
N THR A 48 -6.24 -6.49 -2.09
CA THR A 48 -5.74 -7.25 -0.94
C THR A 48 -4.22 -7.42 -0.96
N ASP A 49 -3.65 -7.59 0.23
CA ASP A 49 -2.29 -8.12 0.42
C ASP A 49 -2.26 -9.64 0.68
N GLY A 50 -3.41 -10.31 0.53
CA GLY A 50 -3.60 -11.72 0.84
C GLY A 50 -4.11 -11.99 2.27
N SER A 51 -4.16 -10.97 3.13
CA SER A 51 -4.63 -11.11 4.52
C SER A 51 -5.76 -10.15 4.89
N LYS A 52 -5.78 -8.95 4.29
CA LYS A 52 -6.75 -7.91 4.57
C LYS A 52 -7.37 -7.38 3.28
N CYS A 53 -8.62 -6.96 3.39
CA CYS A 53 -9.32 -6.22 2.35
C CYS A 53 -9.07 -4.71 2.47
N PHE A 54 -8.76 -4.07 1.34
CA PHE A 54 -8.58 -2.63 1.22
C PHE A 54 -9.55 -2.10 0.17
N VAL A 55 -10.19 -0.96 0.46
CA VAL A 55 -11.20 -0.34 -0.39
C VAL A 55 -10.72 1.02 -0.83
N TRP A 56 -10.78 1.29 -2.12
CA TRP A 56 -10.31 2.53 -2.71
C TRP A 56 -11.42 3.19 -3.48
N ARG A 57 -11.52 4.51 -3.35
CA ARG A 57 -12.57 5.28 -4.02
C ARG A 57 -12.55 5.15 -5.53
N ASN A 58 -11.35 5.00 -6.09
CA ASN A 58 -11.13 4.66 -7.49
C ASN A 58 -9.72 4.08 -7.69
N GLY A 59 -9.48 3.55 -8.90
CA GLY A 59 -8.20 2.95 -9.27
C GLY A 59 -7.00 3.90 -9.23
N CYS A 60 -7.20 5.22 -9.30
CA CYS A 60 -6.11 6.17 -9.12
C CYS A 60 -5.57 6.13 -7.68
N HIS A 61 -6.45 6.06 -6.68
CA HIS A 61 -6.04 5.96 -5.28
C HIS A 61 -5.29 4.64 -5.00
N LEU A 62 -5.75 3.51 -5.55
CA LEU A 62 -5.02 2.23 -5.47
C LEU A 62 -3.60 2.33 -6.07
N LYS A 63 -3.47 2.95 -7.25
CA LYS A 63 -2.15 3.15 -7.89
C LYS A 63 -1.22 4.03 -7.06
N ASN A 64 -1.76 5.08 -6.41
CA ASN A 64 -0.98 5.92 -5.49
C ASN A 64 -0.47 5.12 -4.28
N GLU A 65 -1.31 4.29 -3.66
CA GLU A 65 -0.87 3.41 -2.56
C GLU A 65 0.21 2.45 -3.04
N ASN A 66 -0.01 1.73 -4.15
CA ASN A 66 0.98 0.79 -4.68
C ASN A 66 2.31 1.49 -5.01
N CYS A 67 2.27 2.70 -5.56
CA CYS A 67 3.46 3.54 -5.75
C CYS A 67 4.19 3.84 -4.43
N GLN A 68 3.46 4.21 -3.38
CA GLN A 68 4.02 4.42 -2.05
C GLN A 68 4.59 3.13 -1.44
N ARG A 69 3.93 1.99 -1.65
CA ARG A 69 4.38 0.67 -1.20
C ARG A 69 5.70 0.30 -1.86
N LEU A 70 5.84 0.46 -3.18
CA LEU A 70 7.09 0.26 -3.90
C LEU A 70 8.22 1.14 -3.34
N ASN A 71 7.96 2.44 -3.14
CA ASN A 71 8.93 3.35 -2.52
C ASN A 71 9.34 2.91 -1.10
N SER A 72 8.45 2.19 -0.42
CA SER A 72 8.68 1.64 0.93
C SER A 72 9.15 0.17 0.91
N LYS A 73 9.48 -0.39 -0.25
CA LYS A 73 9.85 -1.81 -0.45
C LYS A 73 8.82 -2.80 0.08
N ARG A 74 7.54 -2.47 -0.06
CA ARG A 74 6.40 -3.34 0.23
C ARG A 74 5.82 -3.85 -1.10
N GLU A 75 5.36 -5.10 -1.10
CA GLU A 75 4.65 -5.68 -2.25
C GLU A 75 3.38 -4.89 -2.56
N GLU A 76 3.05 -4.74 -3.83
CA GLU A 76 1.82 -4.08 -4.28
C GLU A 76 0.58 -4.84 -3.81
N LEU A 77 -0.51 -4.11 -3.55
CA LEU A 77 -1.81 -4.69 -3.33
C LEU A 77 -2.36 -5.19 -4.67
N ARG A 78 -2.91 -6.40 -4.65
CA ARG A 78 -3.57 -7.02 -5.80
C ARG A 78 -5.03 -6.59 -5.86
N GLU A 79 -5.46 -6.06 -6.99
CA GLU A 79 -6.88 -5.78 -7.23
C GLU A 79 -7.68 -7.09 -7.31
N VAL A 80 -8.83 -7.12 -6.64
CA VAL A 80 -9.70 -8.30 -6.49
C VAL A 80 -11.16 -7.94 -6.70
N THR A 81 -12.01 -8.95 -6.84
CA THR A 81 -13.46 -8.72 -6.84
C THR A 81 -13.92 -8.27 -5.45
N LYS A 82 -15.08 -7.63 -5.41
CA LYS A 82 -15.73 -7.27 -4.15
C LYS A 82 -15.95 -8.51 -3.29
N GLU A 83 -16.44 -9.58 -3.89
CA GLU A 83 -16.79 -10.83 -3.21
C GLU A 83 -15.56 -11.45 -2.56
N GLU A 84 -14.45 -11.57 -3.29
CA GLU A 84 -13.18 -12.08 -2.77
C GLU A 84 -12.65 -11.20 -1.63
N CYS A 85 -12.71 -9.87 -1.79
CA CYS A 85 -12.23 -8.96 -0.76
C CYS A 85 -13.06 -9.07 0.53
N GLN A 86 -14.38 -9.16 0.41
CA GLN A 86 -15.28 -9.11 1.56
C GLN A 86 -15.21 -10.35 2.47
N GLU A 87 -14.67 -11.47 1.97
CA GLU A 87 -14.31 -12.62 2.80
C GLU A 87 -13.26 -12.29 3.88
N MET A 88 -12.49 -11.22 3.70
CA MET A 88 -11.46 -10.75 4.64
C MET A 88 -11.90 -9.57 5.50
N CYS A 89 -13.17 -9.15 5.43
CA CYS A 89 -13.67 -8.07 6.28
C CYS A 89 -13.71 -8.48 7.75
N VAL A 90 -13.45 -7.53 8.64
CA VAL A 90 -13.59 -7.76 10.08
C VAL A 90 -15.07 -7.99 10.42
N ASP A 91 -15.36 -9.10 11.10
CA ASP A 91 -16.70 -9.48 11.57
C ASP A 91 -17.09 -8.87 12.91
N ALA A 92 -16.12 -8.71 13.81
CA ALA A 92 -16.36 -8.16 15.13
C ALA A 92 -15.24 -7.20 15.52
N CYS A 93 -15.65 -6.06 16.06
CA CYS A 93 -14.75 -5.09 16.66
C CYS A 93 -14.84 -5.17 18.17
N ILE A 94 -13.72 -4.89 18.84
CA ILE A 94 -13.72 -4.71 20.30
C ILE A 94 -14.63 -3.54 20.69
N GLU A 95 -15.35 -3.68 21.80
CA GLU A 95 -16.28 -2.67 22.32
C GLU A 95 -15.56 -1.55 23.09
N ILE A 96 -14.54 -0.95 22.47
CA ILE A 96 -13.86 0.23 23.01
C ILE A 96 -14.42 1.48 22.34
N TYR A 97 -14.86 2.45 23.15
CA TYR A 97 -15.31 3.74 22.65
C TYR A 97 -14.14 4.72 22.50
N ARG A 98 -13.73 4.96 21.26
CA ARG A 98 -12.72 5.95 20.83
C ARG A 98 -13.19 6.57 19.52
N PRO A 99 -14.15 7.50 19.58
CA PRO A 99 -14.95 7.86 18.43
C PRO A 99 -14.13 8.52 17.33
N ILE A 100 -14.57 8.28 16.09
CA ILE A 100 -13.98 8.86 14.89
C ILE A 100 -15.08 9.48 14.04
N CYS A 101 -14.88 10.73 13.63
CA CYS A 101 -15.71 11.39 12.66
C CYS A 101 -15.13 11.13 11.28
N ALA A 102 -15.95 10.61 10.39
CA ALA A 102 -15.58 10.40 9.00
C ALA A 102 -16.63 11.00 8.07
N GLU A 103 -16.21 11.41 6.88
CA GLU A 103 -17.07 12.06 5.88
C GLU A 103 -17.14 11.20 4.61
N TYR A 104 -18.35 11.04 4.09
CA TYR A 104 -18.63 10.36 2.83
C TYR A 104 -19.68 11.14 2.06
N ASN A 105 -19.35 11.56 0.84
CA ASN A 105 -20.22 12.35 -0.03
C ASN A 105 -20.84 13.58 0.67
N GLY A 106 -20.01 14.30 1.45
CA GLY A 106 -20.41 15.49 2.22
C GLY A 106 -21.20 15.21 3.50
N VAL A 107 -21.49 13.94 3.80
CA VAL A 107 -22.21 13.53 5.01
C VAL A 107 -21.21 13.02 6.04
N ARG A 108 -21.25 13.60 7.24
CA ARG A 108 -20.40 13.19 8.36
C ARG A 108 -21.11 12.19 9.27
N ARG A 109 -20.37 11.18 9.71
CA ARG A 109 -20.86 10.15 10.63
C ARG A 109 -19.81 9.82 11.67
N THR A 110 -20.26 9.68 12.92
CA THR A 110 -19.45 9.16 14.02
C THR A 110 -19.42 7.64 13.99
N PHE A 111 -18.23 7.06 14.07
CA PHE A 111 -17.99 5.64 14.30
C PHE A 111 -17.45 5.45 15.71
N SER A 112 -17.81 4.34 16.38
CA SER A 112 -17.43 4.09 17.77
C SER A 112 -15.92 3.93 17.98
N ASN A 113 -15.22 3.42 16.96
CA ASN A 113 -13.76 3.34 16.88
C ASN A 113 -13.29 3.11 15.43
N SER A 114 -11.98 3.06 15.21
CA SER A 114 -11.37 2.82 13.89
C SER A 114 -11.75 1.48 13.29
N CYS A 115 -11.84 0.42 14.09
CA CYS A 115 -12.27 -0.89 13.60
C CYS A 115 -13.68 -0.82 13.02
N ALA A 116 -14.62 -0.14 13.71
CA ALA A 116 -15.99 0.01 13.22
C ALA A 116 -16.04 0.80 11.91
N LEU A 117 -15.22 1.85 11.75
CA LEU A 117 -15.08 2.58 10.50
C LEU A 117 -14.53 1.67 9.37
N GLU A 118 -13.43 0.97 9.62
CA GLU A 118 -12.81 0.07 8.63
C GLU A 118 -13.75 -1.08 8.22
N ALA A 119 -14.45 -1.68 9.18
CA ALA A 119 -15.43 -2.73 8.92
C ALA A 119 -16.61 -2.22 8.07
N HIS A 120 -17.08 -0.99 8.34
CA HIS A 120 -18.13 -0.36 7.55
C HIS A 120 -17.67 -0.10 6.11
N ILE A 121 -16.50 0.51 5.92
CA ILE A 121 -15.90 0.74 4.60
C ILE A 121 -15.77 -0.58 3.83
N CYS A 122 -15.24 -1.62 4.50
CA CYS A 122 -15.04 -2.95 3.92
C CYS A 122 -16.34 -3.64 3.48
N ARG A 123 -17.45 -3.49 4.20
CA ARG A 123 -18.71 -4.16 3.85
C ARG A 123 -19.54 -3.38 2.84
N SER A 124 -19.54 -2.05 2.96
CA SER A 124 -20.41 -1.20 2.16
C SER A 124 -19.75 -0.76 0.85
N GLY A 125 -18.43 -0.58 0.85
CA GLY A 125 -17.71 0.13 -0.21
C GLY A 125 -17.79 1.66 -0.09
N GLU A 126 -18.51 2.20 0.90
CA GLU A 126 -18.60 3.64 1.14
C GLU A 126 -17.25 4.13 1.65
N THR A 127 -16.46 4.77 0.80
CA THR A 127 -15.07 5.17 1.09
C THR A 127 -15.03 6.43 1.96
N TYR A 128 -15.48 6.29 3.21
CA TYR A 128 -15.40 7.33 4.23
C TYR A 128 -13.95 7.81 4.40
N ASN A 129 -13.77 9.13 4.33
CA ASN A 129 -12.49 9.78 4.63
C ASN A 129 -12.47 10.18 6.10
N LEU A 130 -11.35 9.96 6.78
CA LEU A 130 -11.14 10.41 8.14
C LEU A 130 -11.25 11.94 8.22
N PHE A 131 -12.21 12.44 9.00
CA PHE A 131 -12.41 13.87 9.24
C PHE A 131 -11.78 14.30 10.57
N GLY A 132 -11.89 13.49 11.62
CA GLY A 132 -11.29 13.76 12.92
C GLY A 132 -11.35 12.59 13.90
N HIS A 133 -10.47 12.61 14.92
CA HIS A 133 -10.37 11.57 15.97
C HIS A 133 -11.28 11.85 17.18
N ALA A 134 -12.49 12.34 16.92
CA ALA A 134 -13.52 12.64 17.90
C ALA A 134 -14.90 12.44 17.25
N GLU A 135 -15.98 12.62 18.00
CA GLU A 135 -17.33 12.60 17.44
C GLU A 135 -17.54 13.74 16.43
N CYS A 136 -18.44 13.54 15.48
CA CYS A 136 -18.84 14.63 14.59
C CYS A 136 -19.62 15.71 15.36
N GLY A 137 -19.30 16.99 15.10
CA GLY A 137 -19.99 18.12 15.71
C GLY A 137 -19.44 18.57 17.06
N THR A 138 -18.47 17.86 17.63
CA THR A 138 -17.66 18.38 18.74
C THR A 138 -16.53 19.22 18.16
N ASN A 139 -16.81 20.51 17.93
CA ASN A 139 -15.80 21.54 17.66
C ASN A 139 -15.48 22.28 18.96
#